data_AF-A0A4Q9Z663-F1
#
_entry.id   AF-A0A4Q9Z663-F1
#
_cell.length_a   1.000
_cell.length_b   1.000
_cell.length_c   1.000
_cell.angle_alpha   90.00
_cell.angle_beta   90.00
_cell.angle_gamma   90.00
#
_symmetry.space_group_name_H-M   'P 1'
#
loop_
_entity.id
_entity.type
_entity.pdbx_description
1 polymer ?
#
loop_
_entity_poly.entity_id
_entity_poly.type
_entity_poly.pdbx_seq_one_letter_code
_entity_poly.pdbx_strand_id
1 'polypeptide(L)'
;MTVLCSNFILRIALAVIFLSHSLHGIFTNNDVNDFGNLFLNKIGFAPFGNLIAWSVVILQIITSFLLIINRYCKTACAINIFILTAGILTVHLREGWFVVGGGRNGMEFSFLLICVLLSIIISKNYKKHVS
;
A
#
# COMPACT_ATOMS: atom_id res chain seq x y z
N MET A 1 -10.73 -1.45 23.58
CA MET A 1 -10.31 -1.14 22.20
C MET A 1 -11.42 -1.56 21.26
N THR A 2 -12.24 -0.62 20.75
CA THR A 2 -13.38 -0.99 19.90
C THR A 2 -12.89 -1.22 18.47
N VAL A 3 -12.80 -2.48 18.06
CA VAL A 3 -12.33 -2.88 16.73
C VAL A 3 -13.38 -2.52 15.66
N LEU A 4 -14.67 -2.63 16.02
CA LEU A 4 -15.84 -2.27 15.21
C LEU A 4 -16.08 -0.75 15.23
N CYS A 5 -15.57 -0.05 14.23
CA CYS A 5 -15.83 1.39 13.98
C CYS A 5 -16.42 1.56 12.55
N SER A 6 -16.92 2.75 12.22
CA SER A 6 -17.52 3.04 10.90
C SER A 6 -16.62 2.73 9.70
N ASN A 7 -15.30 2.68 9.89
CA ASN A 7 -14.32 2.31 8.86
C ASN A 7 -13.78 0.88 9.00
N PHE A 8 -14.41 0.01 9.79
CA PHE A 8 -13.95 -1.37 10.02
C PHE A 8 -13.84 -2.17 8.71
N ILE A 9 -14.87 -2.12 7.87
CA ILE A 9 -14.90 -2.82 6.58
C ILE A 9 -13.73 -2.37 5.68
N LEU A 10 -13.51 -1.05 5.57
CA LEU A 10 -12.41 -0.49 4.78
C LEU A 10 -11.05 -0.93 5.30
N ARG A 11 -10.86 -0.96 6.63
CA ARG A 11 -9.63 -1.41 7.27
C ARG A 11 -9.35 -2.88 7.00
N ILE A 12 -10.36 -3.74 7.09
CA ILE A 12 -10.21 -5.18 6.80
C ILE A 12 -9.91 -5.40 5.31
N ALA A 13 -10.64 -4.74 4.41
CA ALA A 13 -10.41 -4.85 2.97
C ALA A 13 -8.96 -4.45 2.60
N LEU A 14 -8.48 -3.31 3.10
CA LEU A 14 -7.09 -2.89 2.90
C LEU A 14 -6.08 -3.84 3.51
N ALA A 15 -6.32 -4.33 4.73
CA ALA A 15 -5.43 -5.27 5.39
C ALA A 15 -5.29 -6.57 4.59
N VAL A 16 -6.41 -7.08 4.03
CA VAL A 16 -6.39 -8.26 3.16
C VAL A 16 -5.58 -7.98 1.90
N ILE A 17 -5.85 -6.88 1.19
CA ILE A 17 -5.16 -6.52 -0.06
C ILE A 17 -3.65 -6.38 0.15
N PHE A 18 -3.22 -5.60 1.13
CA PHE A 18 -1.79 -5.40 1.42
C PHE A 18 -1.13 -6.68 1.90
N LEU A 19 -1.80 -7.47 2.75
CA LEU A 19 -1.23 -8.72 3.23
C LEU A 19 -1.10 -9.73 2.10
N SER A 20 -2.13 -9.93 1.27
CA SER A 20 -2.06 -10.86 0.14
C SER A 20 -1.00 -10.45 -0.87
N HIS A 21 -0.86 -9.15 -1.15
CA HIS A 21 0.15 -8.66 -2.10
C HIS A 21 1.57 -8.87 -1.57
N SER A 22 1.83 -8.49 -0.31
CA SER A 22 3.12 -8.72 0.32
C SER A 22 3.49 -10.20 0.43
N LEU A 23 2.56 -11.05 0.87
CA LEU A 23 2.82 -12.49 1.00
C LEU A 23 3.05 -13.13 -0.37
N HIS A 24 2.30 -12.74 -1.40
CA HIS A 24 2.55 -13.22 -2.75
C HIS A 24 3.97 -12.89 -3.21
N GLY A 25 4.41 -11.64 -3.05
CA GLY A 25 5.77 -11.24 -3.43
C GLY A 25 6.86 -11.99 -2.65
N ILE A 26 6.67 -12.23 -1.35
CA ILE A 26 7.65 -12.98 -0.52
C ILE A 26 7.74 -14.44 -0.94
N PHE A 27 6.60 -15.09 -1.17
CA PHE A 27 6.54 -16.55 -1.31
C PHE A 27 6.48 -17.04 -2.75
N THR A 28 6.48 -16.14 -3.73
CA THR A 28 6.37 -16.50 -5.15
C THR A 28 7.57 -15.96 -5.93
N ASN A 29 8.20 -16.84 -6.73
CA ASN A 29 9.13 -16.51 -7.83
C ASN A 29 10.24 -15.49 -7.54
N ASN A 30 10.68 -15.31 -6.29
CA ASN A 30 11.71 -14.34 -5.90
C ASN A 30 11.32 -12.88 -6.23
N ASP A 31 10.03 -12.56 -6.34
CA ASP A 31 9.51 -11.32 -6.92
C ASP A 31 10.04 -10.06 -6.22
N VAL A 32 10.17 -10.05 -4.88
CA VAL A 32 10.69 -8.88 -4.14
C VAL A 32 12.13 -8.57 -4.53
N ASN A 33 12.97 -9.61 -4.62
CA ASN A 33 14.38 -9.45 -4.95
C ASN A 33 14.55 -9.05 -6.42
N ASP A 34 13.74 -9.61 -7.32
CA ASP A 34 13.77 -9.28 -8.73
C ASP A 34 13.27 -7.86 -8.98
N PHE A 35 12.21 -7.41 -8.29
CA PHE A 35 11.78 -6.02 -8.35
C PHE A 35 12.88 -5.06 -7.86
N GLY A 36 13.57 -5.40 -6.78
CA GLY A 36 14.68 -4.61 -6.27
C GLY A 36 15.89 -4.56 -7.21
N ASN A 37 16.37 -5.72 -7.63
CA ASN A 37 17.63 -5.85 -8.37
C ASN A 37 17.48 -5.59 -9.88
N LEU A 38 16.38 -6.06 -10.48
CA LEU A 38 16.19 -6.03 -11.93
C LEU A 38 15.38 -4.83 -12.40
N PHE A 39 14.61 -4.18 -11.52
CA PHE A 39 13.82 -2.99 -11.85
C PHE A 39 14.32 -1.74 -11.11
N LEU A 40 14.23 -1.67 -9.78
CA LEU A 40 14.54 -0.45 -9.02
C LEU A 40 15.99 0.02 -9.23
N ASN A 41 16.95 -0.89 -9.20
CA ASN A 41 18.35 -0.55 -9.47
C ASN A 41 18.56 0.04 -10.87
N LYS A 42 17.79 -0.39 -11.88
CA LYS A 42 17.91 0.12 -13.26
C LYS A 42 17.33 1.52 -13.44
N ILE A 43 16.38 1.92 -12.59
CA ILE A 43 15.73 3.24 -12.67
C ILE A 43 16.35 4.28 -11.73
N GLY A 44 17.54 3.99 -11.17
CA GLY A 44 18.34 4.98 -10.41
C GLY A 44 18.45 4.71 -8.91
N PHE A 45 17.89 3.62 -8.39
CA PHE A 45 17.98 3.28 -6.96
C PHE A 45 19.15 2.37 -6.60
N ALA A 46 20.05 2.05 -7.53
CA ALA A 46 21.22 1.24 -7.24
C ALA A 46 22.13 1.90 -6.19
N PRO A 47 22.68 1.14 -5.22
CA PRO A 47 22.54 -0.30 -4.97
C PRO A 47 21.41 -0.67 -3.99
N PHE A 48 20.53 0.28 -3.67
CA PHE A 48 19.52 0.17 -2.60
C PHE A 48 18.17 -0.42 -3.05
N GLY A 49 18.01 -0.80 -4.32
CA GLY A 49 16.72 -1.29 -4.85
C GLY A 49 16.14 -2.44 -4.05
N ASN A 50 16.96 -3.43 -3.66
CA ASN A 50 16.48 -4.55 -2.86
C ASN A 50 16.03 -4.12 -1.45
N LEU A 51 16.80 -3.24 -0.80
CA LEU A 51 16.44 -2.69 0.51
C LEU A 51 15.10 -1.95 0.45
N ILE A 52 14.88 -1.16 -0.61
CA ILE A 52 13.63 -0.42 -0.83
C ILE A 52 12.46 -1.39 -1.06
N ALA A 53 12.62 -2.39 -1.92
CA ALA A 53 11.60 -3.39 -2.21
C ALA A 53 11.15 -4.13 -0.93
N TRP A 54 12.10 -4.63 -0.14
CA TRP A 54 11.81 -5.28 1.13
C TRP A 54 11.18 -4.33 2.15
N SER A 55 11.63 -3.07 2.20
CA SER A 55 11.04 -2.07 3.08
C SER A 55 9.56 -1.84 2.77
N VAL A 56 9.19 -1.77 1.48
CA VAL A 56 7.79 -1.63 1.05
C VAL A 56 6.95 -2.82 1.52
N VAL A 57 7.42 -4.04 1.26
CA VAL A 57 6.69 -5.27 1.62
C VAL A 57 6.49 -5.39 3.13
N ILE A 58 7.53 -5.13 3.92
CA ILE A 58 7.47 -5.17 5.40
C ILE A 58 6.52 -4.10 5.94
N LEU A 59 6.59 -2.88 5.43
CA LEU A 59 5.72 -1.77 5.85
C LEU A 59 4.24 -2.07 5.53
N GLN A 60 3.96 -2.72 4.40
CA GLN A 60 2.60 -3.16 4.04
C GLN A 60 2.10 -4.25 5.00
N ILE A 61 2.92 -5.25 5.36
CA ILE A 61 2.56 -6.28 6.34
C ILE A 61 2.24 -5.66 7.70
N ILE A 62 3.14 -4.80 8.20
CA ILE A 62 2.94 -4.08 9.48
C ILE A 62 1.63 -3.27 9.41
N THR A 63 1.37 -2.60 8.28
CA THR A 63 0.15 -1.83 8.07
C THR A 63 -1.08 -2.71 8.13
N SER A 64 -1.08 -3.89 7.51
CA SER A 64 -2.20 -4.83 7.58
C SER A 64 -2.57 -5.19 9.02
N PHE A 65 -1.57 -5.52 9.86
CA PHE A 65 -1.80 -5.81 11.27
C PHE A 65 -2.32 -4.59 12.04
N LEU A 66 -1.69 -3.42 11.85
CA LEU A 66 -2.10 -2.16 12.49
C LEU A 66 -3.53 -1.74 12.10
N LEU A 67 -3.90 -1.96 10.84
CA LEU A 67 -5.26 -1.75 10.35
C LEU A 67 -6.24 -2.72 10.96
N ILE A 68 -5.89 -3.99 11.24
CA ILE A 68 -6.80 -4.94 11.92
C ILE A 68 -7.03 -4.53 13.38
N ILE A 69 -5.97 -4.20 14.12
CA ILE A 69 -6.07 -3.87 15.56
C ILE A 69 -6.51 -2.42 15.86
N ASN A 70 -6.74 -1.59 14.84
CA ASN A 70 -7.13 -0.18 14.94
C ASN A 70 -6.08 0.73 15.60
N ARG A 71 -4.81 0.33 15.59
CA ARG A 71 -3.72 1.05 16.28
C ARG A 71 -2.80 1.71 15.27
N TYR A 72 -2.34 2.93 15.56
CA TYR A 72 -1.46 3.72 14.69
C TYR A 72 -1.94 3.87 13.22
N CYS A 73 -3.24 3.68 12.95
CA CYS A 73 -3.76 3.67 11.57
C CYS A 73 -3.42 4.94 10.77
N LYS A 74 -3.39 6.12 11.40
CA LYS A 74 -3.04 7.37 10.69
C LYS A 74 -1.63 7.29 10.11
N THR A 75 -0.66 6.92 10.94
CA THR A 75 0.74 6.77 10.54
C THR A 75 0.88 5.66 9.50
N ALA A 76 0.27 4.50 9.72
CA ALA A 76 0.32 3.38 8.79
C ALA A 76 -0.29 3.74 7.42
N CYS A 77 -1.40 4.49 7.41
CA CYS A 77 -2.04 4.98 6.19
C CYS A 77 -1.16 6.01 5.47
N ALA A 78 -0.58 6.98 6.18
CA ALA A 78 0.29 7.99 5.59
C ALA A 78 1.52 7.37 4.91
N ILE A 79 2.16 6.38 5.56
CA ILE A 79 3.27 5.63 4.98
C ILE A 79 2.85 4.93 3.68
N ASN A 80 1.68 4.29 3.65
CA ASN A 80 1.24 3.58 2.44
C ASN A 80 0.75 4.50 1.33
N ILE A 81 0.23 5.68 1.66
CA ILE A 81 -0.04 6.72 0.65
C ILE A 81 1.26 7.11 -0.05
N PHE A 82 2.35 7.31 0.70
CA PHE A 82 3.66 7.59 0.12
C PHE A 82 4.15 6.43 -0.78
N ILE A 83 4.07 5.19 -0.29
CA ILE A 83 4.46 3.99 -1.06
C ILE A 83 3.66 3.87 -2.36
N LEU A 84 2.32 3.99 -2.30
CA LEU A 84 1.45 3.89 -3.47
C LEU A 84 1.72 5.02 -4.47
N THR A 85 1.95 6.24 -3.97
CA THR A 85 2.31 7.38 -4.83
C THR A 85 3.64 7.14 -5.54
N ALA A 86 4.66 6.64 -4.82
CA ALA A 86 5.93 6.27 -5.42
C ALA A 86 5.76 5.16 -6.47
N GLY A 87 4.94 4.15 -6.19
CA GLY A 87 4.59 3.08 -7.13
C GLY A 87 3.91 3.62 -8.39
N ILE A 88 3.01 4.60 -8.26
CA ILE A 88 2.40 5.27 -9.41
C ILE A 88 3.48 5.95 -10.25
N LEU A 89 4.32 6.80 -9.64
CA LEU A 89 5.31 7.58 -10.38
C LEU A 89 6.38 6.72 -11.06
N THR A 90 6.78 5.62 -10.43
CA THR A 90 7.88 4.77 -10.91
C THR A 90 7.41 3.66 -11.86
N VAL A 91 6.20 3.12 -11.65
CA VAL A 91 5.68 1.95 -12.38
C VAL A 91 4.45 2.34 -13.20
N HIS A 92 3.35 2.71 -12.55
CA HIS A 92 2.03 2.70 -13.19
C HIS A 92 1.74 3.88 -14.10
N LEU A 93 2.39 5.03 -13.88
CA LEU A 93 2.10 6.25 -14.65
C LEU A 93 2.39 6.06 -16.14
N ARG A 94 3.41 5.26 -16.49
CA ARG A 94 3.76 4.95 -17.89
C ARG A 94 2.78 3.98 -18.54
N GLU A 95 2.11 3.14 -17.75
CA GLU A 95 1.12 2.18 -18.20
C GLU A 95 -0.28 2.81 -18.36
N GLY A 96 -0.46 4.06 -17.91
CA GLY A 96 -1.70 4.81 -18.02
C GLY A 96 -2.68 4.51 -16.89
N TRP A 97 -3.98 4.66 -17.17
CA TRP A 97 -5.02 4.62 -16.14
C TRP A 97 -5.50 3.20 -15.81
N PHE A 98 -5.81 2.39 -16.83
CA PHE A 98 -6.61 1.18 -16.68
C PHE A 98 -5.82 -0.04 -16.21
N VAL A 99 -6.37 -0.77 -15.24
CA VAL A 99 -5.86 -2.07 -14.77
C VAL A 99 -6.45 -3.22 -15.60
N VAL A 100 -7.68 -3.08 -16.10
CA VAL A 100 -8.35 -4.05 -16.97
C VAL A 100 -9.06 -3.33 -18.14
N GLY A 101 -9.14 -3.98 -19.30
CA GLY A 101 -9.86 -3.48 -20.47
C GLY A 101 -8.97 -2.59 -21.34
N GLY A 102 -9.15 -1.27 -21.27
CA GLY A 102 -8.42 -0.28 -22.08
C GLY A 102 -6.91 -0.17 -21.79
N GLY A 103 -6.37 -1.04 -20.94
CA GLY A 103 -4.96 -1.09 -20.54
C GLY A 103 -4.69 -2.26 -19.58
N ARG A 104 -3.45 -2.31 -19.07
CA ARG A 104 -3.01 -3.24 -18.02
C ARG A 104 -2.04 -2.52 -17.11
N ASN A 105 -1.98 -2.92 -15.84
CA ASN A 105 -1.00 -2.40 -14.87
C ASN A 105 -1.07 -0.87 -14.66
N GLY A 106 -2.20 -0.23 -14.98
CA GLY A 106 -2.41 1.21 -14.78
C GLY A 106 -2.64 1.61 -13.33
N MET A 107 -2.84 2.91 -13.11
CA MET A 107 -2.86 3.53 -11.77
C MET A 107 -4.23 3.58 -11.07
N GLU A 108 -5.35 3.21 -11.71
CA GLU A 108 -6.70 3.39 -11.15
C GLU A 108 -6.91 2.69 -9.80
N PHE A 109 -6.34 1.49 -9.64
CA PHE A 109 -6.44 0.74 -8.38
C PHE A 109 -5.63 1.42 -7.27
N SER A 110 -4.40 1.87 -7.57
CA SER A 110 -3.58 2.62 -6.61
C SER A 110 -4.24 3.94 -6.20
N PHE A 111 -4.89 4.64 -7.14
CA PHE A 111 -5.70 5.81 -6.84
C PHE A 111 -6.84 5.50 -5.86
N LEU A 112 -7.61 4.43 -6.11
CA LEU A 112 -8.68 3.99 -5.22
C LEU A 112 -8.13 3.67 -3.81
N LEU A 113 -7.03 2.93 -3.71
CA LEU A 113 -6.42 2.59 -2.42
C LEU A 113 -5.97 3.84 -1.65
N ILE A 114 -5.39 4.84 -2.32
CA ILE A 114 -5.04 6.13 -1.70
C ILE A 114 -6.29 6.82 -1.13
N CYS A 115 -7.40 6.88 -1.88
CA CYS A 115 -8.65 7.45 -1.40
C CYS A 115 -9.21 6.71 -0.17
N VAL A 116 -9.12 5.37 -0.14
CA VAL A 116 -9.55 4.58 1.02
C VAL A 116 -8.67 4.87 2.25
N LEU A 117 -7.35 4.94 2.08
CA LEU A 117 -6.42 5.29 3.17
C LEU A 117 -6.73 6.70 3.73
N LEU A 118 -6.99 7.68 2.87
CA LEU A 118 -7.39 9.03 3.27
C LEU A 118 -8.70 9.02 4.05
N SER A 119 -9.70 8.25 3.61
CA SER A 119 -10.97 8.09 4.31
C SER A 119 -10.78 7.56 5.74
N ILE A 120 -9.89 6.58 5.94
CA ILE A 120 -9.56 6.05 7.27
C ILE A 120 -8.90 7.12 8.15
N ILE A 121 -7.99 7.93 7.60
CA ILE A 121 -7.34 9.04 8.32
C ILE A 121 -8.37 10.07 8.79
N ILE A 122 -9.23 10.53 7.88
CA ILE A 122 -10.24 11.57 8.13
C ILE A 122 -11.28 11.09 9.15
N SER A 123 -11.80 9.87 8.97
CA SER A 123 -12.78 9.26 9.89
C SER A 123 -12.26 9.21 11.34
N LYS A 124 -10.97 8.98 11.54
CA LYS A 124 -10.35 8.96 12.87
C LYS A 124 -10.18 10.36 13.49
N ASN A 125 -10.07 11.41 12.68
CA ASN A 125 -10.04 12.79 13.19
C ASN A 125 -11.41 13.22 13.70
N TYR A 126 -12.49 12.86 12.99
CA TYR A 126 -13.85 13.24 13.36
C TYR A 126 -14.23 12.75 14.78
N LYS A 127 -13.90 11.49 15.12
CA LYS A 127 -14.14 10.97 16.48
C LYS A 127 -13.39 11.72 17.58
N LYS A 128 -12.23 12.33 17.31
CA LYS A 128 -11.43 13.05 18.33
C LYS A 128 -12.01 14.44 18.62
N HIS A 129 -12.74 15.04 17.69
CA HIS A 129 -13.33 16.38 17.86
C HIS A 129 -14.72 16.38 18.49
N VAL A 130 -15.39 15.23 18.52
CA VAL A 130 -16.77 15.08 19.03
C VAL A 130 -16.81 14.39 20.41
N SER A 131 -15.66 13.92 20.91
CA SER A 131 -15.49 13.33 22.25
C SER A 131 -14.81 14.30 23.20
#